data_AF-A0A9E5J565-F1
#
_entry.id   AF-A0A9E5J565-F1
#
_cell.length_a   1.000
_cell.length_b   1.000
_cell.length_c   1.000
_cell.angle_alpha   90.00
_cell.angle_beta   90.00
_cell.angle_gamma   90.00
#
_symmetry.space_group_name_H-M   'P 1'
#
loop_
_entity.id
_entity.type
_entity.pdbx_description
1 polymer ?
#
loop_
_entity_poly.entity_id
_entity_poly.type
_entity_poly.pdbx_seq_one_letter_code
_entity_poly.pdbx_strand_id
1 'polypeptide(L)'
;MTSNTTVPLTLPTSDVAIVGGGPAGLMAAELLSSWGHAVHLFDAMPSVGRKFLLAGRGGLNLTHSEPTDLFEGRYGAHRCQLSPVLQAWGA
;
A
#
# COMPACT_ATOMS: atom_id res chain seq x y z
N MET A 1 7.26 34.37 -32.38
CA MET A 1 7.65 33.01 -31.92
C MET A 1 8.20 33.14 -30.50
N THR A 2 7.31 33.13 -29.50
CA THR A 2 7.71 33.19 -28.08
C THR A 2 7.84 31.76 -27.58
N SER A 3 9.05 31.36 -27.23
CA SER A 3 9.35 30.05 -26.65
C SER A 3 8.77 29.94 -25.24
N ASN A 4 7.74 29.11 -25.08
CA ASN A 4 7.30 28.66 -23.75
C ASN A 4 8.33 27.67 -23.20
N THR A 5 9.25 28.16 -22.36
CA THR A 5 10.12 27.32 -21.56
C THR A 5 9.30 26.75 -20.40
N THR A 6 8.84 25.51 -20.55
CA THR A 6 8.25 24.73 -19.46
C THR A 6 9.36 24.40 -18.46
N VAL A 7 9.43 25.14 -17.35
CA VAL A 7 10.23 24.75 -16.19
C VAL A 7 9.48 23.61 -15.50
N PRO A 8 10.08 22.41 -15.34
CA PRO A 8 9.45 21.37 -14.55
C PRO A 8 9.30 21.84 -13.10
N LEU A 9 8.08 21.78 -12.57
CA LEU A 9 7.84 22.02 -11.15
C LEU A 9 8.44 20.84 -10.36
N THR A 10 9.62 21.04 -9.80
CA THR A 10 10.18 20.10 -8.83
C THR A 10 9.38 20.26 -7.53
N LEU A 11 8.40 19.40 -7.32
CA LEU A 11 7.72 19.31 -6.03
C LEU A 11 8.75 18.85 -4.99
N PRO A 12 8.79 19.45 -3.79
CA PRO A 12 9.71 19.03 -2.74
C PRO A 12 9.46 17.55 -2.43
N THR A 13 10.46 16.71 -2.72
CA THR A 13 10.44 15.29 -2.37
C THR A 13 10.62 15.20 -0.85
N SER A 14 9.51 15.04 -0.14
CA SER A 14 9.58 14.80 1.31
C SER A 14 10.11 13.39 1.55
N ASP A 15 11.06 13.28 2.48
CA ASP A 15 11.52 11.98 2.97
C ASP A 15 10.39 11.33 3.77
N VAL A 16 10.09 10.05 3.48
CA VAL A 16 9.03 9.29 4.14
C VAL A 16 9.63 8.19 5.00
N ALA A 17 9.30 8.19 6.29
CA ALA A 17 9.61 7.10 7.20
C ALA A 17 8.39 6.17 7.34
N ILE A 18 8.57 4.87 7.08
CA ILE A 18 7.56 3.84 7.26
C ILE A 18 8.01 2.91 8.38
N VAL A 19 7.17 2.70 9.38
CA VAL A 19 7.45 1.83 10.54
C VAL A 19 6.60 0.57 10.44
N GLY A 20 7.26 -0.55 10.16
CA GLY A 20 6.69 -1.89 10.00
C GLY A 20 6.84 -2.42 8.58
N GLY A 21 7.69 -3.41 8.37
CA GLY A 21 7.92 -4.14 7.13
C GLY A 21 6.93 -5.28 6.90
N GLY A 22 5.66 -5.08 7.28
CA GLY A 22 4.55 -5.98 6.91
C GLY A 22 4.04 -5.72 5.49
N PRO A 23 3.00 -6.43 5.01
CA PRO A 23 2.47 -6.25 3.66
C PRO A 23 2.00 -4.81 3.39
N ALA A 24 1.34 -4.17 4.37
CA ALA A 24 0.91 -2.77 4.24
C ALA A 24 2.09 -1.79 4.10
N GLY A 25 3.13 -1.92 4.94
CA GLY A 25 4.29 -1.05 4.88
C GLY A 25 5.13 -1.26 3.63
N LEU A 26 5.26 -2.51 3.15
CA LEU A 26 5.95 -2.82 1.90
C LEU A 26 5.20 -2.25 0.69
N MET A 27 3.88 -2.38 0.64
CA MET A 27 3.05 -1.81 -0.43
C MET A 27 3.10 -0.28 -0.44
N ALA A 28 3.04 0.35 0.74
CA ALA A 28 3.19 1.79 0.85
C ALA A 28 4.59 2.26 0.40
N ALA A 29 5.65 1.53 0.79
CA ALA A 29 7.02 1.86 0.39
C ALA A 29 7.21 1.77 -1.12
N GLU A 30 6.67 0.73 -1.75
CA GLU A 30 6.71 0.54 -3.20
C GLU A 30 6.03 1.70 -3.93
N LEU A 31 4.79 2.02 -3.56
CA LEU A 31 4.00 3.06 -4.23
C LEU A 31 4.66 4.44 -4.09
N LEU A 32 5.06 4.82 -2.87
CA LEU A 32 5.70 6.12 -2.61
C LEU A 32 7.07 6.24 -3.29
N SER A 33 7.86 5.16 -3.32
CA SER A 33 9.13 5.15 -4.05
C SER A 33 8.91 5.31 -5.55
N SER A 34 7.87 4.68 -6.11
CA SER A 34 7.50 4.84 -7.52
C SER A 34 7.08 6.26 -7.90
N TRP A 35 6.60 7.05 -6.92
CA TRP A 35 6.26 8.46 -7.09
C TRP A 35 7.46 9.39 -6.88
N GLY A 36 8.65 8.85 -6.63
CA GLY A 36 9.90 9.62 -6.50
C GLY A 36 10.19 10.14 -5.10
N HIS A 37 9.48 9.67 -4.08
CA HIS A 37 9.83 9.98 -2.69
C HIS A 37 11.05 9.18 -2.24
N ALA A 38 11.90 9.79 -1.41
CA ALA A 38 12.90 9.05 -0.65
C ALA A 38 12.19 8.33 0.50
N VAL A 39 12.22 7.00 0.49
CA VAL A 39 11.51 6.17 1.48
C VAL A 39 12.49 5.40 2.35
N HIS A 40 12.29 5.50 3.66
CA HIS A 40 13.01 4.75 4.68
C HIS A 40 12.05 3.80 5.38
N LEU A 41 12.26 2.49 5.23
CA LEU A 41 11.47 1.46 5.88
C LEU A 41 12.20 0.90 7.10
N PHE A 42 11.54 0.95 8.26
CA PHE A 42 12.05 0.43 9.52
C PHE A 42 11.22 -0.77 9.97
N ASP A 43 11.87 -1.83 10.45
CA ASP A 43 11.20 -2.95 11.11
C ASP A 43 11.99 -3.34 12.37
N ALA A 44 11.29 -3.83 13.40
CA ALA A 44 11.93 -4.30 14.62
C ALA A 44 12.71 -5.62 14.40
N MET A 45 12.32 -6.40 13.39
CA MET A 45 12.90 -7.71 13.08
C MET A 45 13.99 -7.60 12.00
N PRO A 46 15.00 -8.50 12.01
CA PRO A 46 16.05 -8.54 10.97
C PRO A 46 15.56 -8.82 9.54
N SER A 47 14.31 -9.27 9.37
CA SER A 47 13.73 -9.57 8.06
C SER A 47 12.27 -9.10 7.97
N VAL A 48 11.91 -8.53 6.82
CA VAL A 48 10.56 -8.06 6.51
C VAL A 48 9.62 -9.21 6.17
N GLY A 49 8.31 -8.95 6.22
CA GLY A 49 7.29 -9.86 5.72
C GLY A 49 7.21 -11.19 6.46
N ARG A 50 7.85 -11.36 7.63
CA ARG A 50 7.98 -12.67 8.28
C ARG A 50 6.65 -13.40 8.51
N LYS A 51 5.65 -12.70 9.05
CA LYS A 51 4.28 -13.27 9.24
C LYS A 51 3.59 -13.54 7.90
N PHE A 52 3.79 -12.65 6.93
CA PHE A 52 3.25 -12.75 5.58
C PHE A 52 3.81 -13.97 4.82
N LEU A 53 5.12 -14.21 4.91
CA LEU A 53 5.80 -15.37 4.32
C LEU A 53 5.44 -16.68 5.04
N LEU A 54 5.27 -16.64 6.36
CA LEU A 54 4.85 -17.81 7.15
C LEU A 54 3.40 -18.22 6.87
N ALA A 55 2.52 -17.28 6.56
CA ALA A 55 1.14 -17.56 6.11
C ALA A 55 1.11 -18.49 4.86
N GLY A 56 2.23 -18.61 4.15
CA GLY A 56 2.35 -19.46 2.96
C GLY A 56 2.53 -20.94 3.18
N ARG A 57 2.97 -21.37 4.37
CA ARG A 57 3.21 -22.80 4.64
C ARG A 57 1.93 -23.65 4.73
N GLY A 58 0.75 -23.03 4.79
CA GLY A 58 -0.56 -23.69 4.83
C GLY A 58 -1.50 -23.36 3.67
N GLY A 59 -1.01 -22.76 2.57
CA GLY A 59 -1.84 -22.43 1.39
C GLY A 59 -1.94 -20.96 1.01
N LEU A 60 -1.19 -20.07 1.69
CA LEU A 60 -1.00 -18.65 1.37
C LEU A 60 -2.28 -17.91 0.93
N ASN A 61 -3.12 -17.51 1.90
CA ASN A 61 -4.25 -16.63 1.63
C ASN A 61 -3.78 -15.17 1.43
N LEU A 62 -3.22 -14.88 0.25
CA LEU A 62 -2.74 -13.54 -0.11
C LEU A 62 -3.87 -12.57 -0.43
N THR A 63 -4.91 -13.08 -1.07
CA THR A 63 -5.99 -12.29 -1.62
C THR A 63 -7.25 -13.15 -1.73
N HIS A 64 -8.38 -12.50 -1.92
CA HIS A 64 -9.64 -13.14 -2.24
C HIS A 64 -10.19 -12.57 -3.55
N SER A 65 -10.77 -13.42 -4.39
CA SER A 65 -11.35 -13.04 -5.68
C SER A 65 -12.88 -13.17 -5.69
N GLU A 66 -13.54 -12.91 -4.55
CA GLU A 66 -15.00 -13.00 -4.47
C GLU A 66 -15.63 -11.71 -4.99
N PRO A 67 -16.91 -11.74 -5.40
CA PRO A 67 -17.68 -10.52 -5.67
C PRO A 67 -17.60 -9.52 -4.50
N THR A 68 -17.48 -8.23 -4.83
CA THR A 68 -17.32 -7.11 -3.89
C THR A 68 -18.33 -7.15 -2.74
N ASP A 69 -19.62 -7.40 -3.03
CA ASP A 69 -20.67 -7.47 -2.00
C ASP A 69 -20.43 -8.56 -0.95
N LEU A 70 -19.88 -9.71 -1.36
CA LEU A 70 -19.54 -10.80 -0.46
C LEU A 70 -18.26 -10.48 0.32
N PHE A 71 -17.25 -9.91 -0.35
CA PHE A 71 -16.00 -9.49 0.28
C PHE A 71 -16.23 -8.44 1.36
N GLU A 72 -16.98 -7.38 1.06
CA GLU A 72 -17.33 -6.32 1.99
C GLU A 72 -18.09 -6.86 3.22
N GLY A 73 -18.92 -7.89 3.03
CA GLY A 73 -19.65 -8.56 4.10
C GLY A 73 -18.75 -9.13 5.20
N ARG A 74 -17.49 -9.48 4.89
CA ARG A 74 -16.53 -10.08 5.83
C ARG A 74 -16.04 -9.12 6.91
N TYR A 75 -16.18 -7.82 6.68
CA TYR A 75 -15.77 -6.79 7.64
C TYR A 75 -16.81 -6.51 8.73
N GLY A 76 -17.96 -7.19 8.70
CA GLY A 76 -18.97 -7.16 9.76
C GLY A 76 -19.44 -5.75 10.10
N ALA A 77 -19.37 -5.38 11.38
CA ALA A 77 -19.80 -4.07 11.87
C ALA A 77 -19.03 -2.88 11.24
N HIS A 78 -17.83 -3.11 10.71
CA HIS A 78 -17.01 -2.08 10.08
C HIS A 78 -17.25 -1.92 8.58
N ARG A 79 -18.14 -2.74 7.98
CA ARG A 79 -18.44 -2.69 6.54
C ARG A 79 -18.73 -1.27 6.06
N CYS A 80 -19.66 -0.56 6.70
CA CYS A 80 -20.05 0.80 6.28
C CYS A 80 -18.88 1.78 6.27
N GLN A 81 -17.90 1.61 7.16
CA GLN A 81 -16.71 2.47 7.23
C GLN A 81 -15.67 2.08 6.17
N LEU A 82 -15.55 0.79 5.86
CA LEU A 82 -14.51 0.27 4.98
C LEU A 82 -14.92 0.21 3.51
N SER A 83 -16.21 0.04 3.19
CA SER A 83 -16.70 -0.02 1.80
C SER A 83 -16.19 1.12 0.92
N PRO A 84 -16.21 2.41 1.33
CA PRO A 84 -15.70 3.49 0.48
C PRO A 84 -14.21 3.36 0.17
N VAL A 85 -13.41 2.88 1.13
CA VAL A 85 -11.96 2.69 0.97
C VAL A 85 -11.69 1.50 0.05
N LEU A 86 -12.44 0.40 0.21
CA LEU A 86 -12.33 -0.80 -0.61
C LEU A 86 -12.73 -0.52 -2.06
N GLN A 87 -13.82 0.22 -2.28
CA GLN A 87 -14.27 0.64 -3.61
C GLN A 87 -13.27 1.57 -4.29
N ALA A 88 -12.69 2.53 -3.55
CA ALA A 88 -11.65 3.41 -4.09
C ALA A 88 -10.37 2.64 -4.48
N TRP A 89 -10.09 1.52 -3.81
CA TRP A 89 -8.99 0.62 -4.12
C TRP A 89 -9.25 -0.26 -5.35
N GLY A 90 -10.52 -0.47 -5.72
CA GLY A 90 -10.94 -1.34 -6.82
C GLY A 90 -11.29 -2.77 -6.41
N ALA A 91 -11.71 -2.97 -5.15
CA ALA A 91 -12.32 -4.21 -4.67
C ALA A 91 -13.75 -4.39 -5.21
#